data_AF-A9G8W4-F1
#
_entry.id   AF-A9G8W4-F1
#
_cell.length_a   1.000
_cell.length_b   1.000
_cell.length_c   1.000
_cell.angle_alpha   90.00
_cell.angle_beta   90.00
_cell.angle_gamma   90.00
#
_symmetry.space_group_name_H-M   'P 1'
#
loop_
_entity.id
_entity.type
_entity.pdbx_description
1 polymer ?
#
loop_
_entity_poly.entity_id
_entity_poly.type
_entity_poly.pdbx_seq_one_letter_code
_entity_poly.pdbx_strand_id
1 'polypeptide(L)'
;MRRLQSLCPASLLLAACVGEIGGGAATDEATTDWDTLPSVNAPDPELSDLPRREAQYRALCATRRGDSFWRAVCATPRPNITDFASLLSVTKLDEDRAFALTGNSTSLVKGAVSAVNPRLIVFPRVTETRERPAEMTALGFVRGEPFVEIVSRDLSTGDYNFYLFTFERQCDYDGTCDLASLLTEEIEHGWTAFSIYSEEDVENTSFDCRSCHQPDGYGTKKILRMQELEFPWMHWFPQRFVQRTESDRVLTAQFLEAHAEDAQYGGIPTAIIQNAIDEGSGAQLEALLVAEGQAAQPNAFDPRIEAEAKAGSSSSIWEKQFALSQAGDSIPVPYPLVDVTDPALRAERARSYLDVVTGAAPRQSLLDLRDLFSADAKVKLGLVPPPGASGRAVLTQLCSRCHDGRGNPALNRARFNVKDLDGMSRETKDKAIFRLQEPATSPLRMPPWRAADALPPAELAAAIEELAK
;
A
#
# COMPACT_ATOMS: atom_id res chain seq x y z
N MET A 1 -29.54 77.68 16.44
CA MET A 1 -28.25 77.19 16.97
C MET A 1 -28.14 75.71 16.62
N ARG A 2 -27.44 75.43 15.52
CA ARG A 2 -26.13 74.74 15.40
C ARG A 2 -26.27 73.23 15.24
N ARG A 3 -26.26 72.85 13.95
CA ARG A 3 -25.82 71.57 13.38
C ARG A 3 -24.32 71.33 13.68
N LEU A 4 -23.91 70.08 13.78
CA LEU A 4 -22.62 69.50 13.34
C LEU A 4 -22.86 67.98 13.25
N GLN A 5 -22.84 67.34 12.08
CA GLN A 5 -21.77 67.11 11.08
C GLN A 5 -21.01 65.80 11.31
N SER A 6 -21.17 64.95 10.30
CA SER A 6 -20.40 63.78 9.91
C SER A 6 -18.88 64.01 9.98
N LEU A 7 -18.14 63.03 10.50
CA LEU A 7 -16.70 62.89 10.26
C LEU A 7 -16.35 61.42 10.00
N CYS A 8 -15.77 61.25 8.82
CA CYS A 8 -15.07 60.11 8.27
C CYS A 8 -13.78 59.85 9.06
N PRO A 9 -13.38 58.60 9.38
CA PRO A 9 -12.00 58.33 9.73
C PRO A 9 -11.20 58.05 8.46
N ALA A 10 -10.16 58.85 8.31
CA ALA A 10 -9.12 58.73 7.32
C ALA A 10 -8.27 57.47 7.53
N SER A 11 -7.81 56.95 6.40
CA SER A 11 -6.84 55.90 6.21
C SER A 11 -5.55 56.11 7.01
N LEU A 12 -5.07 55.04 7.67
CA LEU A 12 -3.64 54.82 7.88
C LEU A 12 -3.31 53.40 7.40
N LEU A 13 -2.69 53.35 6.23
CA LEU A 13 -2.06 52.17 5.64
C LEU A 13 -0.79 51.85 6.44
N LEU A 14 -0.79 50.70 7.12
CA LEU A 14 0.44 49.98 7.47
C LEU A 14 0.58 48.86 6.42
N ALA A 15 1.51 49.05 5.50
CA ALA A 15 1.93 48.05 4.54
C ALA A 15 2.67 46.93 5.28
N ALA A 16 2.00 45.80 5.46
CA ALA A 16 2.66 44.51 5.64
C ALA A 16 2.53 43.76 4.32
N CYS A 17 3.65 43.30 3.78
CA CYS A 17 3.73 42.54 2.54
C CYS A 17 2.93 41.25 2.67
N VAL A 18 1.70 41.26 2.17
CA VAL A 18 0.95 40.05 1.84
C VAL A 18 1.43 39.66 0.45
N GLY A 19 2.24 38.61 0.38
CA GLY A 19 2.52 37.95 -0.90
C GLY A 19 1.20 37.41 -1.43
N GLU A 20 0.77 37.93 -2.58
CA GLU A 20 -0.29 37.34 -3.38
C GLU A 20 0.09 35.89 -3.70
N ILE A 21 -0.64 34.93 -3.12
CA ILE A 21 -0.68 33.57 -3.65
C ILE A 21 -1.51 33.68 -4.93
N GLY A 22 -0.81 33.96 -6.02
CA GLY A 22 -1.40 34.01 -7.35
C GLY A 22 -2.05 32.68 -7.69
N GLY A 23 -3.24 32.77 -8.31
CA GLY A 23 -3.78 31.69 -9.11
C GLY A 23 -2.76 31.36 -10.20
N GLY A 24 -1.98 30.30 -9.97
CA GLY A 24 -1.02 29.76 -10.90
C GLY A 24 -1.75 29.02 -12.01
N ALA A 25 -1.73 29.61 -13.20
CA ALA A 25 -2.00 28.93 -14.45
C ALA A 25 -1.24 27.59 -14.50
N ALA A 26 -1.86 26.58 -15.12
CA ALA A 26 -1.15 25.41 -15.61
C ALA A 26 0.10 25.88 -16.35
N THR A 27 1.26 25.72 -15.72
CA THR A 27 2.52 25.97 -16.38
C THR A 27 2.62 24.95 -17.51
N ASP A 28 2.92 25.42 -18.72
CA ASP A 28 3.36 24.62 -19.87
C ASP A 28 4.66 23.86 -19.50
N GLU A 29 4.60 22.95 -18.53
CA GLU A 29 5.66 21.98 -18.34
C GLU A 29 5.68 21.12 -19.59
N ALA A 30 6.78 21.21 -20.34
CA ALA A 30 6.98 20.41 -21.53
C ALA A 30 6.82 18.94 -21.15
N THR A 31 5.85 18.27 -21.78
CA THR A 31 5.64 16.83 -21.61
C THR A 31 6.95 16.12 -21.91
N THR A 32 7.48 15.38 -20.92
CA THR A 32 8.72 14.62 -21.11
C THR A 32 8.55 13.61 -22.23
N ASP A 33 9.45 13.66 -23.21
CA ASP A 33 9.53 12.67 -24.28
C ASP A 33 10.16 11.39 -23.73
N TRP A 34 9.33 10.39 -23.46
CA TRP A 34 9.73 9.12 -22.86
C TRP A 34 10.66 8.28 -23.74
N ASP A 35 10.66 8.52 -25.05
CA ASP A 35 11.54 7.83 -25.99
C ASP A 35 13.00 8.33 -25.88
N THR A 36 13.21 9.49 -25.25
CA THR A 36 14.55 10.07 -25.04
C THR A 36 15.17 9.70 -23.69
N LEU A 37 14.39 9.13 -22.77
CA LEU A 37 14.87 8.77 -21.44
C LEU A 37 15.74 7.50 -21.48
N PRO A 38 16.87 7.47 -20.75
CA PRO A 38 17.73 6.29 -20.68
C PRO A 38 16.99 5.09 -20.05
N SER A 39 17.53 3.89 -20.20
CA SER A 39 16.98 2.72 -19.49
C SER A 39 17.21 2.84 -17.98
N VAL A 40 16.29 2.31 -17.19
CA VAL A 40 16.47 2.19 -15.72
C VAL A 40 17.56 1.17 -15.41
N ASN A 41 18.47 1.49 -14.48
CA ASN A 41 19.63 0.65 -14.14
C ASN A 41 19.25 -0.63 -13.39
N ALA A 42 18.29 -0.54 -12.47
CA ALA A 42 17.85 -1.66 -11.63
C ALA A 42 16.32 -1.72 -11.64
N PRO A 43 15.70 -2.13 -12.77
CA PRO A 43 14.25 -2.23 -12.83
C PRO A 43 13.74 -3.28 -11.85
N ASP A 44 12.47 -3.16 -11.46
CA ASP A 44 11.79 -4.21 -10.73
C ASP A 44 11.88 -5.53 -11.51
N PRO A 45 12.51 -6.58 -10.95
CA PRO A 45 12.70 -7.83 -11.66
C PRO A 45 11.39 -8.52 -12.08
N GLU A 46 10.28 -8.28 -11.39
CA GLU A 46 8.98 -8.88 -11.72
C GLU A 46 8.25 -8.12 -12.84
N LEU A 47 8.65 -6.86 -13.11
CA LEU A 47 8.06 -6.01 -14.14
C LEU A 47 8.99 -5.82 -15.34
N SER A 48 10.24 -6.29 -15.27
CA SER A 48 11.25 -6.07 -16.32
C SER A 48 10.86 -6.65 -17.68
N ASP A 49 10.05 -7.69 -17.68
CA ASP A 49 9.58 -8.38 -18.90
C ASP A 49 8.30 -7.75 -19.47
N LEU A 50 7.67 -6.80 -18.75
CA LEU A 50 6.48 -6.10 -19.22
C LEU A 50 6.87 -4.86 -20.05
N PRO A 51 6.01 -4.43 -21.01
CA PRO A 51 6.20 -3.15 -21.68
C PRO A 51 6.28 -2.00 -20.68
N ARG A 52 6.98 -0.91 -21.03
CA ARG A 52 7.12 0.27 -20.18
C ARG A 52 6.80 1.55 -20.94
N ARG A 53 6.57 2.63 -20.20
CA ARG A 53 6.38 3.99 -20.70
C ARG A 53 5.37 4.02 -21.84
N GLU A 54 5.78 4.49 -23.01
CA GLU A 54 4.91 4.72 -24.16
C GLU A 54 4.33 3.41 -24.71
N ALA A 55 5.09 2.32 -24.68
CA ALA A 55 4.61 1.01 -25.11
C ALA A 55 3.49 0.50 -24.18
N GLN A 56 3.67 0.64 -22.86
CA GLN A 56 2.65 0.24 -21.89
C GLN A 56 1.44 1.17 -21.91
N TYR A 57 1.65 2.48 -22.06
CA TYR A 57 0.58 3.46 -22.20
C TYR A 57 -0.32 3.14 -23.41
N ARG A 58 0.27 2.86 -24.57
CA ARG A 58 -0.48 2.44 -25.76
C ARG A 58 -1.23 1.13 -25.54
N ALA A 59 -0.60 0.15 -24.88
CA ALA A 59 -1.24 -1.13 -24.57
C ALA A 59 -2.47 -0.95 -23.65
N LEU A 60 -2.33 -0.17 -22.58
CA LEU A 60 -3.43 0.16 -21.67
C LEU A 60 -4.58 0.86 -22.39
N CYS A 61 -4.28 1.91 -23.17
CA CYS A 61 -5.30 2.73 -23.81
C CYS A 61 -5.93 2.09 -25.05
N ALA A 62 -5.33 1.02 -25.59
CA ALA A 62 -5.96 0.20 -26.63
C ALA A 62 -7.15 -0.62 -26.10
N THR A 63 -7.18 -0.91 -24.80
CA THR A 63 -8.28 -1.64 -24.16
C THR A 63 -9.18 -0.68 -23.41
N ARG A 64 -10.32 -0.34 -24.01
CA ARG A 64 -11.27 0.60 -23.42
C ARG A 64 -11.85 0.08 -22.11
N ARG A 65 -11.83 0.92 -21.07
CA ARG A 65 -12.50 0.66 -19.78
C ARG A 65 -13.47 1.78 -19.42
N GLY A 66 -14.46 1.44 -18.59
CA GLY A 66 -15.53 2.35 -18.19
C GLY A 66 -15.25 3.11 -16.90
N ASP A 67 -14.13 2.90 -16.22
CA ASP A 67 -13.79 3.56 -14.96
C ASP A 67 -13.17 4.95 -15.13
N SER A 68 -13.22 5.77 -14.08
CA SER A 68 -12.77 7.17 -14.15
C SER A 68 -11.26 7.31 -14.22
N PHE A 69 -10.50 6.40 -13.60
CA PHE A 69 -9.04 6.42 -13.67
C PHE A 69 -8.55 6.19 -15.10
N TRP A 70 -9.00 5.13 -15.76
CA TRP A 70 -8.62 4.84 -17.15
C TRP A 70 -8.96 6.00 -18.09
N ARG A 71 -10.15 6.61 -17.93
CA ARG A 71 -10.56 7.77 -18.75
C ARG A 71 -9.65 8.98 -18.54
N ALA A 72 -9.21 9.21 -17.31
CA ALA A 72 -8.32 10.33 -17.00
C ALA A 72 -6.91 10.11 -17.57
N VAL A 73 -6.35 8.91 -17.41
CA VAL A 73 -4.98 8.64 -17.87
C VAL A 73 -4.87 8.46 -19.38
N CYS A 74 -5.90 7.90 -20.03
CA CYS A 74 -5.94 7.74 -21.50
C CYS A 74 -6.52 8.95 -22.24
N ALA A 75 -6.65 10.10 -21.56
CA ALA A 75 -7.04 11.35 -22.19
C ALA A 75 -5.99 11.81 -23.23
N THR A 76 -6.41 12.69 -24.15
CA THR A 76 -5.50 13.34 -25.10
C THR A 76 -5.56 14.86 -24.89
N PRO A 77 -4.43 15.52 -24.59
CA PRO A 77 -3.08 14.94 -24.42
C PRO A 77 -2.98 14.03 -23.17
N ARG A 78 -1.96 13.15 -23.16
CA ARG A 78 -1.61 12.33 -21.99
C ARG A 78 -1.34 13.24 -20.80
N PRO A 79 -1.86 12.96 -19.58
CA PRO A 79 -1.59 13.79 -18.42
C PRO A 79 -0.10 13.76 -18.05
N ASN A 80 0.39 14.91 -17.58
CA ASN A 80 1.72 15.03 -17.00
C ASN A 80 1.63 14.70 -15.51
N ILE A 81 2.23 13.60 -15.08
CA ILE A 81 2.21 13.12 -13.68
C ILE A 81 3.66 13.03 -13.22
N THR A 82 4.12 14.05 -12.50
CA THR A 82 5.51 14.25 -12.10
C THR A 82 5.73 14.05 -10.60
N ASP A 83 4.66 13.80 -9.84
CA ASP A 83 4.68 13.58 -8.40
C ASP A 83 3.36 12.97 -7.91
N PHE A 84 3.30 12.65 -6.63
CA PHE A 84 2.08 12.10 -6.03
C PHE A 84 0.91 13.09 -6.03
N ALA A 85 1.18 14.38 -5.90
CA ALA A 85 0.15 15.43 -5.90
C ALA A 85 -0.56 15.55 -7.27
N SER A 86 0.18 15.51 -8.37
CA SER A 86 -0.36 15.48 -9.72
C SER A 86 -1.13 14.19 -10.00
N LEU A 87 -0.72 13.05 -9.43
CA LEU A 87 -1.52 11.82 -9.48
C LEU A 87 -2.86 11.98 -8.73
N LEU A 88 -2.85 12.59 -7.54
CA LEU A 88 -4.08 12.92 -6.82
C LEU A 88 -4.99 13.81 -7.67
N SER A 89 -4.45 14.83 -8.34
CA SER A 89 -5.24 15.71 -9.20
C SER A 89 -5.85 14.99 -10.41
N VAL A 90 -5.06 14.15 -11.11
CA VAL A 90 -5.57 13.32 -12.22
C VAL A 90 -6.68 12.38 -11.78
N THR A 91 -6.63 11.90 -10.53
CA THR A 91 -7.64 11.02 -9.96
C THR A 91 -8.80 11.75 -9.26
N LYS A 92 -8.78 13.09 -9.25
CA LYS A 92 -9.74 13.97 -8.53
C LYS A 92 -9.80 13.67 -7.03
N LEU A 93 -8.63 13.41 -6.46
CA LEU A 93 -8.39 13.17 -5.03
C LEU A 93 -7.43 14.22 -4.46
N ASP A 94 -7.25 15.34 -5.12
CA ASP A 94 -6.56 16.53 -4.61
C ASP A 94 -7.50 17.41 -3.77
N GLU A 95 -8.81 17.31 -4.01
CA GLU A 95 -9.88 17.98 -3.27
C GLU A 95 -10.95 16.97 -2.84
N ASP A 96 -11.79 17.31 -1.84
CA ASP A 96 -12.93 16.51 -1.36
C ASP A 96 -12.64 15.01 -1.11
N ARG A 97 -11.40 14.70 -0.72
CA ARG A 97 -10.94 13.36 -0.38
C ARG A 97 -11.15 13.03 1.09
N ALA A 98 -11.05 11.75 1.39
CA ALA A 98 -10.70 11.23 2.70
C ALA A 98 -9.46 10.35 2.56
N PHE A 99 -8.83 10.03 3.68
CA PHE A 99 -7.71 9.13 3.72
C PHE A 99 -7.72 8.25 4.98
N ALA A 100 -6.94 7.18 4.95
CA ALA A 100 -6.69 6.33 6.10
C ALA A 100 -5.24 5.83 6.04
N LEU A 101 -4.54 5.84 7.17
CA LEU A 101 -3.25 5.21 7.32
C LEU A 101 -3.42 3.91 8.10
N THR A 102 -2.63 2.90 7.76
CA THR A 102 -2.55 1.68 8.57
C THR A 102 -1.12 1.35 8.95
N GLY A 103 -0.94 1.00 10.22
CA GLY A 103 0.32 0.52 10.77
C GLY A 103 0.48 -1.00 10.68
N ASN A 104 -0.47 -1.69 10.06
CA ASN A 104 -0.44 -3.13 9.84
C ASN A 104 -1.14 -3.47 8.54
N SER A 105 -0.45 -4.17 7.63
CA SER A 105 -1.08 -4.60 6.39
C SER A 105 -1.03 -6.12 6.24
N THR A 106 -2.06 -6.66 5.59
CA THR A 106 -2.09 -8.03 5.08
C THR A 106 -1.91 -8.07 3.56
N SER A 107 -1.64 -6.92 2.93
CA SER A 107 -1.41 -6.78 1.48
C SER A 107 -0.10 -7.43 1.02
N LEU A 108 0.22 -7.26 -0.25
CA LEU A 108 1.46 -7.75 -0.87
C LEU A 108 2.71 -7.05 -0.33
N VAL A 109 2.59 -5.81 0.13
CA VAL A 109 3.68 -5.00 0.71
C VAL A 109 3.69 -5.01 2.24
N LYS A 110 3.07 -6.03 2.87
CA LYS A 110 2.92 -6.10 4.33
C LYS A 110 4.24 -5.94 5.11
N GLY A 111 5.36 -6.42 4.56
CA GLY A 111 6.68 -6.29 5.19
C GLY A 111 7.22 -4.86 5.22
N ALA A 112 6.62 -3.93 4.47
CA ALA A 112 7.00 -2.52 4.47
C ALA A 112 6.11 -1.66 5.39
N VAL A 113 5.01 -2.18 5.92
CA VAL A 113 3.95 -1.39 6.56
C VAL A 113 4.04 -1.44 8.08
N SER A 114 4.32 -0.29 8.70
CA SER A 114 4.28 -0.09 10.14
C SER A 114 3.78 1.34 10.46
N ALA A 115 3.64 1.72 11.73
CA ALA A 115 3.25 3.10 12.06
C ALA A 115 4.27 4.16 11.61
N VAL A 116 5.56 3.79 11.51
CA VAL A 116 6.64 4.69 11.03
C VAL A 116 6.90 4.58 9.52
N ASN A 117 6.20 3.68 8.83
CA ASN A 117 6.12 3.66 7.37
C ASN A 117 4.74 3.14 6.97
N PRO A 118 3.69 3.93 7.19
CA PRO A 118 2.33 3.45 7.07
C PRO A 118 1.91 3.28 5.62
N ARG A 119 0.95 2.37 5.38
CA ARG A 119 0.24 2.37 4.11
C ARG A 119 -0.85 3.43 4.17
N LEU A 120 -0.75 4.42 3.29
CA LEU A 120 -1.77 5.41 3.01
C LEU A 120 -2.79 4.83 2.03
N ILE A 121 -4.07 5.08 2.30
CA ILE A 121 -5.15 4.91 1.33
C ILE A 121 -5.85 6.25 1.17
N VAL A 122 -5.92 6.78 -0.06
CA VAL A 122 -6.65 8.01 -0.40
C VAL A 122 -7.84 7.66 -1.27
N PHE A 123 -9.00 8.24 -0.98
CA PHE A 123 -10.27 7.86 -1.60
C PHE A 123 -11.28 9.00 -1.55
N PRO A 124 -12.40 8.95 -2.30
CA PRO A 124 -13.41 10.00 -2.29
C PRO A 124 -14.07 10.05 -0.92
N ARG A 125 -14.27 11.26 -0.38
CA ARG A 125 -14.99 11.39 0.89
C ARG A 125 -16.43 10.90 0.72
N VAL A 126 -16.89 10.13 1.70
CA VAL A 126 -18.29 9.72 1.80
C VAL A 126 -18.91 10.45 2.98
N THR A 127 -20.09 11.01 2.77
CA THR A 127 -20.85 11.73 3.81
C THR A 127 -21.35 10.76 4.88
N GLU A 128 -21.83 11.30 6.01
CA GLU A 128 -22.44 10.50 7.08
C GLU A 128 -23.63 9.65 6.59
N THR A 129 -24.29 10.07 5.51
CA THR A 129 -25.39 9.31 4.88
C THR A 129 -24.93 8.06 4.13
N ARG A 130 -23.61 7.83 4.02
CA ARG A 130 -22.99 6.69 3.32
C ARG A 130 -23.50 6.55 1.89
N GLU A 131 -23.74 7.68 1.23
CA GLU A 131 -24.13 7.70 -0.17
C GLU A 131 -23.00 7.21 -1.06
N ARG A 132 -23.34 6.34 -1.99
CA ARG A 132 -22.37 5.81 -2.95
C ARG A 132 -21.86 6.95 -3.83
N PRO A 133 -20.54 7.23 -3.86
CA PRO A 133 -20.00 8.28 -4.72
C PRO A 133 -20.24 7.93 -6.19
N ALA A 134 -20.46 8.94 -7.04
CA ALA A 134 -20.78 8.71 -8.46
C ALA A 134 -19.64 8.03 -9.22
N GLU A 135 -18.42 8.47 -8.97
CA GLU A 135 -17.17 7.85 -9.40
C GLU A 135 -16.43 7.34 -8.15
N MET A 136 -15.71 6.23 -8.26
CA MET A 136 -14.86 5.75 -7.17
C MET A 136 -13.51 5.35 -7.73
N THR A 137 -12.48 6.08 -7.31
CA THR A 137 -11.07 5.76 -7.51
C THR A 137 -10.39 5.87 -6.15
N ALA A 138 -9.63 4.87 -5.75
CA ALA A 138 -8.83 4.91 -4.53
C ALA A 138 -7.39 4.50 -4.82
N LEU A 139 -6.46 5.10 -4.09
CA LEU A 139 -5.01 4.92 -4.24
C LEU A 139 -4.45 4.33 -2.94
N GLY A 140 -3.60 3.33 -3.05
CA GLY A 140 -2.80 2.77 -1.98
C GLY A 140 -1.32 3.07 -2.20
N PHE A 141 -0.66 3.61 -1.19
CA PHE A 141 0.74 4.02 -1.26
C PHE A 141 1.47 3.71 0.04
N VAL A 142 2.74 3.31 -0.06
CA VAL A 142 3.66 3.17 1.06
C VAL A 142 5.06 3.51 0.54
N ARG A 143 5.85 4.25 1.32
CA ARG A 143 7.24 4.53 0.91
C ARG A 143 8.07 3.25 0.93
N GLY A 144 9.12 3.23 0.11
CA GLY A 144 10.01 2.07 -0.07
C GLY A 144 9.73 1.27 -1.35
N GLU A 145 8.59 1.49 -1.99
CA GLU A 145 8.21 0.86 -3.25
C GLU A 145 7.89 1.93 -4.31
N PRO A 146 8.48 1.88 -5.53
CA PRO A 146 8.30 2.89 -6.56
C PRO A 146 6.99 2.72 -7.34
N PHE A 147 5.88 2.48 -6.63
CA PHE A 147 4.56 2.31 -7.22
C PHE A 147 3.41 2.76 -6.32
N VAL A 148 2.25 2.95 -6.95
CA VAL A 148 0.95 3.21 -6.33
C VAL A 148 -0.03 2.15 -6.81
N GLU A 149 -0.74 1.52 -5.88
CA GLU A 149 -1.85 0.62 -6.22
C GLU A 149 -3.12 1.45 -6.42
N ILE A 150 -3.85 1.22 -7.49
CA ILE A 150 -5.04 2.01 -7.83
C ILE A 150 -6.20 1.06 -8.08
N VAL A 151 -7.37 1.40 -7.53
CA VAL A 151 -8.63 0.74 -7.88
C VAL A 151 -9.60 1.79 -8.38
N SER A 152 -10.31 1.49 -9.46
CA SER A 152 -11.37 2.36 -9.97
C SER A 152 -12.57 1.54 -10.41
N ARG A 153 -13.77 2.04 -10.13
CA ARG A 153 -15.02 1.36 -10.48
C ARG A 153 -15.42 1.65 -11.91
N ASP A 154 -15.65 0.60 -12.69
CA ASP A 154 -16.26 0.70 -14.00
C ASP A 154 -17.72 1.18 -13.87
N LEU A 155 -18.03 2.33 -14.45
CA LEU A 155 -19.37 2.93 -14.30
C LEU A 155 -20.47 2.17 -15.05
N SER A 156 -20.11 1.29 -16.00
CA SER A 156 -21.07 0.52 -16.80
C SER A 156 -21.43 -0.81 -16.16
N THR A 157 -20.46 -1.49 -15.55
CA THR A 157 -20.67 -2.80 -14.92
C THR A 157 -20.80 -2.72 -13.39
N GLY A 158 -20.24 -1.67 -12.78
CA GLY A 158 -20.10 -1.54 -11.34
C GLY A 158 -18.98 -2.40 -10.73
N ASP A 159 -18.22 -3.12 -11.55
CA ASP A 159 -17.05 -3.90 -11.13
C ASP A 159 -15.81 -3.01 -10.94
N TYR A 160 -14.81 -3.54 -10.26
CA TYR A 160 -13.54 -2.84 -10.03
C TYR A 160 -12.49 -3.24 -11.06
N ASN A 161 -11.77 -2.25 -11.57
CA ASN A 161 -10.51 -2.42 -12.30
C ASN A 161 -9.37 -2.04 -11.35
N PHE A 162 -8.35 -2.89 -11.28
CA PHE A 162 -7.16 -2.63 -10.48
C PHE A 162 -5.97 -2.33 -11.38
N TYR A 163 -5.13 -1.42 -10.93
CA TYR A 163 -3.94 -0.97 -11.64
C TYR A 163 -2.75 -0.87 -10.70
N LEU A 164 -1.57 -1.09 -11.27
CA LEU A 164 -0.29 -0.78 -10.66
C LEU A 164 0.33 0.39 -11.42
N PHE A 165 0.39 1.56 -10.80
CA PHE A 165 1.06 2.74 -11.34
C PHE A 165 2.51 2.73 -10.85
N THR A 166 3.47 2.53 -11.74
CA THR A 166 4.91 2.62 -11.41
C THR A 166 5.48 3.91 -11.95
N PHE A 167 6.44 4.50 -11.25
CA PHE A 167 7.10 5.74 -11.67
C PHE A 167 8.63 5.59 -11.72
N GLU A 168 9.27 6.44 -12.50
CA GLU A 168 10.71 6.49 -12.70
C GLU A 168 11.23 7.88 -12.33
N ARG A 169 12.37 7.96 -11.64
CA ARG A 169 13.02 9.19 -11.19
C ARG A 169 14.44 9.24 -11.73
N GLN A 170 15.09 10.39 -11.58
CA GLN A 170 16.46 10.57 -12.04
C GLN A 170 17.42 9.51 -11.48
N CYS A 171 17.28 9.18 -10.19
CA CYS A 171 18.17 8.22 -9.53
C CYS A 171 18.03 6.79 -10.07
N ASP A 172 16.89 6.46 -10.71
CA ASP A 172 16.63 5.15 -11.30
C ASP A 172 17.47 4.95 -12.57
N TYR A 173 17.88 6.04 -13.24
CA TYR A 173 18.69 6.03 -14.45
C TYR A 173 20.20 6.06 -14.23
N ASP A 174 20.65 6.67 -13.13
CA ASP A 174 22.08 6.77 -12.80
C ASP A 174 22.51 5.74 -11.73
N GLY A 175 21.54 5.02 -11.15
CA GLY A 175 21.79 3.95 -10.18
C GLY A 175 22.13 4.48 -8.79
N THR A 176 21.71 5.70 -8.47
CA THR A 176 22.03 6.38 -7.21
C THR A 176 20.87 6.38 -6.19
N CYS A 177 19.75 5.71 -6.49
CA CYS A 177 18.66 5.58 -5.52
C CYS A 177 19.16 4.80 -4.30
N ASP A 178 19.20 5.47 -3.14
CA ASP A 178 19.46 4.84 -1.86
C ASP A 178 18.20 4.79 -1.01
N LEU A 179 18.34 4.36 0.25
CA LEU A 179 17.21 4.25 1.17
C LEU A 179 16.50 5.59 1.38
N ALA A 180 17.20 6.72 1.38
CA ALA A 180 16.54 8.00 1.59
C ALA A 180 15.68 8.36 0.38
N SER A 181 16.20 8.15 -0.84
CA SER A 181 15.39 8.32 -2.05
C SER A 181 14.15 7.43 -2.07
N LEU A 182 14.11 6.34 -1.29
CA LEU A 182 12.97 5.42 -1.25
C LEU A 182 12.03 5.65 -0.06
N LEU A 183 12.56 6.06 1.10
CA LEU A 183 11.83 6.07 2.37
C LEU A 183 11.48 7.48 2.88
N THR A 184 12.05 8.55 2.30
CA THR A 184 11.69 9.93 2.61
C THR A 184 10.70 10.48 1.58
N GLU A 185 10.31 11.75 1.71
CA GLU A 185 9.49 12.48 0.73
C GLU A 185 10.06 12.46 -0.69
N GLU A 186 11.37 12.21 -0.88
CA GLU A 186 12.00 12.15 -2.20
C GLU A 186 11.30 11.18 -3.16
N ILE A 187 10.73 10.08 -2.66
CA ILE A 187 10.03 9.11 -3.51
C ILE A 187 8.74 9.68 -4.12
N GLU A 188 8.14 10.69 -3.50
CA GLU A 188 6.83 11.25 -3.88
C GLU A 188 6.93 12.31 -4.98
N HIS A 189 8.14 12.68 -5.40
CA HIS A 189 8.40 13.81 -6.30
C HIS A 189 9.38 13.48 -7.44
N GLY A 190 9.45 14.38 -8.43
CA GLY A 190 10.47 14.34 -9.46
C GLY A 190 10.36 13.13 -10.38
N TRP A 191 9.15 12.61 -10.56
CA TRP A 191 8.87 11.53 -11.49
C TRP A 191 9.03 12.04 -12.93
N THR A 192 9.82 11.30 -13.69
CA THR A 192 10.21 11.63 -15.07
C THR A 192 9.41 10.82 -16.09
N ALA A 193 8.93 9.64 -15.70
CA ALA A 193 8.06 8.79 -16.48
C ALA A 193 7.21 7.91 -15.57
N PHE A 194 6.15 7.33 -16.14
CA PHE A 194 5.34 6.33 -15.47
C PHE A 194 4.93 5.20 -16.42
N SER A 195 4.55 4.06 -15.84
CA SER A 195 3.89 2.96 -16.53
C SER A 195 2.68 2.52 -15.70
N ILE A 196 1.58 2.17 -16.36
CA ILE A 196 0.35 1.75 -15.69
C ILE A 196 0.01 0.36 -16.20
N TYR A 197 0.06 -0.61 -15.29
CA TYR A 197 -0.27 -1.99 -15.56
C TYR A 197 -1.67 -2.28 -15.05
N SER A 198 -2.49 -2.92 -15.88
CA SER A 198 -3.77 -3.47 -15.44
C SER A 198 -3.57 -4.77 -14.66
N GLU A 199 -4.59 -5.20 -13.94
CA GLU A 199 -4.61 -6.50 -13.25
C GLU A 199 -4.39 -7.71 -14.16
N GLU A 200 -4.66 -7.59 -15.47
CA GLU A 200 -4.32 -8.62 -16.47
C GLU A 200 -2.83 -8.64 -16.78
N ASP A 201 -2.19 -7.47 -16.87
CA ASP A 201 -0.75 -7.35 -17.16
C ASP A 201 0.09 -7.96 -16.04
N VAL A 202 -0.28 -7.69 -14.78
CA VAL A 202 0.43 -8.18 -13.60
C VAL A 202 -0.06 -9.53 -13.09
N GLU A 203 -0.99 -10.18 -13.80
CA GLU A 203 -1.58 -11.42 -13.32
C GLU A 203 -0.54 -12.50 -13.10
N ASN A 204 0.58 -12.52 -13.82
CA ASN A 204 1.58 -13.58 -13.66
C ASN A 204 2.75 -13.20 -12.72
N THR A 205 2.60 -12.11 -11.94
CA THR A 205 3.62 -11.63 -10.99
C THR A 205 3.12 -11.71 -9.54
N SER A 206 3.94 -11.29 -8.58
CA SER A 206 3.51 -11.11 -7.19
C SER A 206 2.53 -9.96 -7.00
N PHE A 207 2.42 -9.04 -7.97
CA PHE A 207 1.51 -7.89 -7.97
C PHE A 207 0.06 -8.23 -8.35
N ASP A 208 -0.28 -9.50 -8.51
CA ASP A 208 -1.66 -9.91 -8.79
C ASP A 208 -2.59 -9.59 -7.61
N CYS A 209 -3.21 -8.42 -7.68
CA CYS A 209 -4.19 -7.93 -6.72
C CYS A 209 -5.39 -8.86 -6.55
N ARG A 210 -5.73 -9.69 -7.55
CA ARG A 210 -6.89 -10.59 -7.49
C ARG A 210 -6.71 -11.71 -6.47
N SER A 211 -5.47 -12.07 -6.16
CA SER A 211 -5.16 -12.98 -5.04
C SER A 211 -5.77 -12.51 -3.70
N CYS A 212 -5.93 -11.19 -3.50
CA CYS A 212 -6.57 -10.60 -2.33
C CYS A 212 -8.01 -10.13 -2.61
N HIS A 213 -8.24 -9.56 -3.80
CA HIS A 213 -9.47 -8.85 -4.15
C HIS A 213 -10.51 -9.73 -4.86
N GLN A 214 -10.21 -11.00 -5.16
CA GLN A 214 -11.14 -11.94 -5.78
C GLN A 214 -11.20 -13.26 -4.96
N PRO A 215 -11.73 -13.20 -3.72
CA PRO A 215 -11.65 -14.30 -2.74
C PRO A 215 -12.33 -15.60 -3.18
N ASP A 216 -13.36 -15.51 -4.03
CA ASP A 216 -14.08 -16.68 -4.53
C ASP A 216 -13.43 -17.27 -5.80
N GLY A 217 -12.29 -16.73 -6.22
CA GLY A 217 -11.45 -17.23 -7.31
C GLY A 217 -11.74 -16.60 -8.67
N TYR A 218 -10.95 -17.00 -9.66
CA TYR A 218 -10.95 -16.43 -10.99
C TYR A 218 -12.36 -16.41 -11.63
N GLY A 219 -12.73 -15.26 -12.21
CA GLY A 219 -14.03 -15.02 -12.83
C GLY A 219 -15.15 -14.62 -11.87
N THR A 220 -14.91 -14.58 -10.55
CA THR A 220 -15.90 -14.10 -9.57
C THR A 220 -15.82 -12.59 -9.34
N LYS A 221 -16.75 -12.04 -8.57
CA LYS A 221 -16.80 -10.60 -8.31
C LYS A 221 -15.58 -10.15 -7.50
N LYS A 222 -14.96 -9.05 -7.92
CA LYS A 222 -13.88 -8.41 -7.15
C LYS A 222 -14.46 -7.53 -6.04
N ILE A 223 -13.73 -7.39 -4.95
CA ILE A 223 -14.14 -6.63 -3.77
C ILE A 223 -13.12 -5.55 -3.42
N LEU A 224 -13.58 -4.48 -2.78
CA LEU A 224 -12.71 -3.65 -1.95
C LEU A 224 -12.52 -4.36 -0.61
N ARG A 225 -11.29 -4.36 -0.08
CA ARG A 225 -10.95 -5.13 1.12
C ARG A 225 -10.49 -4.24 2.26
N MET A 226 -11.10 -4.43 3.42
CA MET A 226 -10.68 -3.91 4.72
C MET A 226 -11.06 -4.95 5.76
N GLN A 227 -10.09 -5.72 6.28
CA GLN A 227 -10.41 -6.80 7.22
C GLN A 227 -10.97 -6.26 8.55
N GLU A 228 -10.43 -5.14 9.03
CA GLU A 228 -10.94 -4.41 10.20
C GLU A 228 -11.99 -3.40 9.77
N LEU A 229 -13.13 -3.88 9.27
CA LEU A 229 -14.18 -2.97 8.81
C LEU A 229 -14.87 -2.27 9.98
N GLU A 230 -14.91 -2.88 11.18
CA GLU A 230 -15.67 -2.38 12.32
C GLU A 230 -14.77 -1.72 13.39
N PHE A 231 -15.34 -0.76 14.13
CA PHE A 231 -14.74 -0.19 15.35
C PHE A 231 -14.26 -1.33 16.26
N PRO A 232 -13.01 -1.32 16.74
CA PRO A 232 -12.19 -0.13 17.05
C PRO A 232 -11.15 0.27 16.00
N TRP A 233 -11.09 -0.40 14.84
CA TRP A 233 -10.05 -0.19 13.81
C TRP A 233 -8.62 -0.17 14.42
N MET A 234 -8.27 -1.28 15.07
CA MET A 234 -7.05 -1.47 15.89
C MET A 234 -5.75 -1.08 15.18
N HIS A 235 -5.68 -1.21 13.86
CA HIS A 235 -4.47 -0.90 13.10
C HIS A 235 -4.59 0.31 12.18
N TRP A 236 -5.68 1.07 12.26
CA TRP A 236 -5.91 2.24 11.41
C TRP A 236 -5.77 3.53 12.21
N PHE A 237 -5.13 4.53 11.62
CA PHE A 237 -4.92 5.84 12.21
C PHE A 237 -4.88 6.93 11.12
N PRO A 238 -4.98 8.22 11.47
CA PRO A 238 -5.47 8.75 12.76
C PRO A 238 -6.92 8.31 13.02
N GLN A 239 -7.39 8.37 14.28
CA GLN A 239 -8.82 8.18 14.59
C GLN A 239 -9.23 9.27 15.58
N ARG A 240 -10.13 10.17 15.20
CA ARG A 240 -10.59 11.20 16.13
C ARG A 240 -12.10 11.26 16.24
N PHE A 241 -12.63 10.24 16.90
CA PHE A 241 -13.95 10.27 17.53
C PHE A 241 -13.89 11.05 18.85
N VAL A 242 -15.07 11.29 19.43
CA VAL A 242 -15.22 11.82 20.80
C VAL A 242 -14.41 11.00 21.82
N GLN A 243 -14.17 9.71 21.55
CA GLN A 243 -13.29 8.83 22.30
C GLN A 243 -12.13 8.35 21.41
N ARG A 244 -10.89 8.64 21.81
CA ARG A 244 -9.69 8.12 21.12
C ARG A 244 -9.57 6.62 21.31
N THR A 245 -9.31 5.89 20.22
CA THR A 245 -8.96 4.47 20.23
C THR A 245 -7.51 4.30 20.71
N GLU A 246 -7.13 3.07 21.08
CA GLU A 246 -5.72 2.81 21.40
C GLU A 246 -4.82 2.96 20.16
N SER A 247 -5.34 2.58 18.98
CA SER A 247 -4.68 2.73 17.69
C SER A 247 -4.29 4.18 17.39
N ASP A 248 -5.19 5.15 17.57
CA ASP A 248 -4.87 6.58 17.40
C ASP A 248 -3.80 7.04 18.39
N ARG A 249 -3.91 6.63 19.66
CA ARG A 249 -2.95 7.07 20.68
C ARG A 249 -1.54 6.55 20.39
N VAL A 250 -1.41 5.29 19.97
CA VAL A 250 -0.12 4.62 19.81
C VAL A 250 0.46 4.88 18.42
N LEU A 251 -0.29 4.61 17.36
CA LEU A 251 0.22 4.64 15.99
C LEU A 251 0.42 6.06 15.47
N THR A 252 -0.51 6.99 15.76
CA THR A 252 -0.31 8.40 15.39
C THR A 252 0.92 8.99 16.08
N ALA A 253 1.16 8.64 17.35
CA ALA A 253 2.34 9.10 18.07
C ALA A 253 3.65 8.55 17.46
N GLN A 254 3.66 7.26 17.09
CA GLN A 254 4.81 6.64 16.43
C GLN A 254 5.07 7.24 15.04
N PHE A 255 4.02 7.49 14.25
CA PHE A 255 4.14 8.17 12.97
C PHE A 255 4.77 9.56 13.14
N LEU A 256 4.26 10.37 14.07
CA LEU A 256 4.79 11.71 14.30
C LEU A 256 6.20 11.72 14.90
N GLU A 257 6.61 10.67 15.62
CA GLU A 257 7.98 10.50 16.08
C GLU A 257 8.97 10.41 14.90
N ALA A 258 8.58 9.80 13.78
CA ALA A 258 9.43 9.72 12.59
C ALA A 258 9.24 10.90 11.63
N HIS A 259 7.99 11.34 11.43
CA HIS A 259 7.61 12.21 10.32
C HIS A 259 7.29 13.65 10.72
N ALA A 260 7.56 14.10 11.95
CA ALA A 260 7.24 15.47 12.37
C ALA A 260 7.90 16.56 11.51
N GLU A 261 9.06 16.26 10.91
CA GLU A 261 9.83 17.18 10.06
C GLU A 261 9.49 17.03 8.57
N ASP A 262 8.69 16.03 8.21
CA ASP A 262 8.15 15.87 6.86
C ASP A 262 7.05 16.93 6.64
N ALA A 263 7.08 17.61 5.49
CA ALA A 263 5.99 18.44 5.02
C ALA A 263 4.71 17.62 4.74
N GLN A 264 4.85 16.40 4.23
CA GLN A 264 3.74 15.53 3.83
C GLN A 264 4.07 14.03 3.85
N TYR A 265 3.02 13.21 3.76
CA TYR A 265 3.11 11.78 3.48
C TYR A 265 2.05 11.39 2.45
N GLY A 266 2.49 10.89 1.29
CA GLY A 266 1.64 10.56 0.14
C GLY A 266 0.74 11.71 -0.29
N GLY A 267 1.32 12.91 -0.46
CA GLY A 267 0.55 14.11 -0.85
C GLY A 267 -0.35 14.70 0.24
N ILE A 268 -0.39 14.12 1.45
CA ILE A 268 -1.18 14.63 2.57
C ILE A 268 -0.26 15.38 3.54
N PRO A 269 -0.47 16.68 3.79
CA PRO A 269 0.33 17.42 4.75
C PRO A 269 0.36 16.75 6.13
N THR A 270 1.54 16.63 6.74
CA THR A 270 1.72 15.96 8.06
C THR A 270 0.85 16.62 9.13
N ALA A 271 0.70 17.94 9.08
CA ALA A 271 -0.16 18.70 9.99
C ALA A 271 -1.66 18.33 9.84
N ILE A 272 -2.10 17.94 8.64
CA ILE A 272 -3.45 17.42 8.41
C ILE A 272 -3.57 16.03 9.01
N ILE A 273 -2.60 15.13 8.76
CA ILE A 273 -2.57 13.78 9.36
C ILE A 273 -2.65 13.85 10.89
N GLN A 274 -1.85 14.72 11.52
CA GLN A 274 -1.84 14.93 12.97
C GLN A 274 -3.22 15.35 13.53
N ASN A 275 -3.99 16.10 12.75
CA ASN A 275 -5.23 16.76 13.19
C ASN A 275 -6.48 16.24 12.48
N ALA A 276 -6.42 15.10 11.78
CA ALA A 276 -7.46 14.66 10.85
C ALA A 276 -8.74 14.23 11.59
N ILE A 277 -9.57 15.20 11.98
CA ILE A 277 -10.85 14.97 12.65
C ILE A 277 -11.89 14.48 11.64
N ASP A 278 -11.97 15.15 10.49
CA ASP A 278 -13.07 14.95 9.54
C ASP A 278 -12.66 14.15 8.30
N GLU A 279 -11.36 14.03 8.03
CA GLU A 279 -10.84 13.53 6.74
C GLU A 279 -10.04 12.23 6.85
N GLY A 280 -9.44 11.96 8.01
CA GLY A 280 -8.50 10.86 8.22
C GLY A 280 -9.04 9.86 9.22
N SER A 281 -9.46 8.67 8.78
CA SER A 281 -9.70 7.53 9.68
C SER A 281 -10.03 6.23 8.97
N GLY A 282 -9.78 5.11 9.66
CA GLY A 282 -10.33 3.81 9.27
C GLY A 282 -11.86 3.83 9.14
N ALA A 283 -12.55 4.68 9.88
CA ALA A 283 -14.00 4.82 9.77
C ALA A 283 -14.47 5.49 8.47
N GLN A 284 -13.71 6.44 7.92
CA GLN A 284 -13.99 7.00 6.60
C GLN A 284 -13.84 5.91 5.53
N LEU A 285 -12.83 5.04 5.67
CA LEU A 285 -12.65 3.91 4.78
C LEU A 285 -13.79 2.89 4.93
N GLU A 286 -14.22 2.58 6.16
CA GLU A 286 -15.44 1.79 6.41
C GLU A 286 -16.64 2.40 5.70
N ALA A 287 -16.88 3.70 5.87
CA ALA A 287 -18.03 4.40 5.28
C ALA A 287 -18.04 4.25 3.76
N LEU A 288 -16.89 4.39 3.09
CA LEU A 288 -16.75 4.12 1.66
C LEU A 288 -17.08 2.67 1.31
N LEU A 289 -16.50 1.69 2.01
CA LEU A 289 -16.74 0.29 1.72
C LEU A 289 -18.22 -0.08 1.89
N VAL A 290 -18.87 0.45 2.92
CA VAL A 290 -20.31 0.26 3.14
C VAL A 290 -21.13 0.91 2.03
N ALA A 291 -20.80 2.14 1.62
CA ALA A 291 -21.45 2.83 0.51
C ALA A 291 -21.31 2.06 -0.83
N GLU A 292 -20.18 1.37 -1.02
CA GLU A 292 -19.92 0.47 -2.14
C GLU A 292 -20.55 -0.93 -2.02
N GLY A 293 -21.37 -1.16 -0.98
CA GLY A 293 -22.03 -2.44 -0.74
C GLY A 293 -21.05 -3.56 -0.34
N GLN A 294 -19.88 -3.21 0.22
CA GLN A 294 -18.81 -4.11 0.66
C GLN A 294 -18.79 -4.31 2.18
N ALA A 295 -19.94 -4.19 2.85
CA ALA A 295 -20.04 -4.36 4.29
C ALA A 295 -19.71 -5.80 4.75
N ALA A 296 -19.93 -6.79 3.90
CA ALA A 296 -19.54 -8.18 4.17
C ALA A 296 -18.10 -8.42 3.69
N GLN A 297 -17.17 -8.53 4.63
CA GLN A 297 -15.76 -8.79 4.34
C GLN A 297 -15.43 -10.26 4.64
N PRO A 298 -14.84 -11.00 3.67
CA PRO A 298 -14.36 -12.34 3.94
C PRO A 298 -13.14 -12.30 4.85
N ASN A 299 -13.12 -13.16 5.87
CA ASN A 299 -12.10 -13.16 6.92
C ASN A 299 -11.97 -11.80 7.63
N ALA A 300 -13.11 -11.21 8.00
CA ALA A 300 -13.16 -9.99 8.79
C ALA A 300 -12.47 -10.17 10.15
N PHE A 301 -11.70 -9.18 10.56
CA PHE A 301 -11.09 -9.11 11.88
C PHE A 301 -12.18 -8.80 12.89
N ASP A 302 -12.32 -9.66 13.90
CA ASP A 302 -13.38 -9.51 14.89
C ASP A 302 -13.05 -8.36 15.87
N PRO A 303 -13.92 -7.36 16.03
CA PRO A 303 -13.61 -6.19 16.87
C PRO A 303 -13.43 -6.56 18.36
N ARG A 304 -13.91 -7.73 18.80
CA ARG A 304 -13.70 -8.22 20.18
C ARG A 304 -12.25 -8.63 20.43
N ILE A 305 -11.45 -8.83 19.38
CA ILE A 305 -10.02 -9.16 19.51
C ILE A 305 -9.29 -8.07 20.30
N GLU A 306 -9.60 -6.78 20.14
CA GLU A 306 -8.96 -5.71 20.93
C GLU A 306 -9.21 -5.87 22.43
N ALA A 307 -10.43 -6.21 22.82
CA ALA A 307 -10.78 -6.39 24.22
C ALA A 307 -10.09 -7.62 24.83
N GLU A 308 -9.87 -8.68 24.04
CA GLU A 308 -9.19 -9.91 24.46
C GLU A 308 -7.65 -9.78 24.44
N ALA A 309 -7.11 -9.17 23.39
CA ALA A 309 -5.69 -9.05 23.12
C ALA A 309 -5.09 -7.85 23.85
N LYS A 310 -5.07 -7.94 25.17
CA LYS A 310 -4.30 -7.03 26.02
C LYS A 310 -2.88 -7.55 26.19
N ALA A 311 -1.95 -6.64 26.47
CA ALA A 311 -0.55 -6.98 26.72
C ALA A 311 -0.43 -8.19 27.68
N GLY A 312 0.08 -9.31 27.17
CA GLY A 312 0.28 -10.56 27.92
C GLY A 312 -0.85 -11.59 27.86
N SER A 313 -1.94 -11.36 27.12
CA SER A 313 -3.04 -12.33 26.92
C SER A 313 -3.27 -12.61 25.44
N SER A 314 -3.50 -13.87 25.08
CA SER A 314 -3.87 -14.24 23.71
C SER A 314 -5.39 -14.14 23.50
N SER A 315 -5.80 -13.70 22.30
CA SER A 315 -7.21 -13.72 21.91
C SER A 315 -7.55 -15.07 21.28
N SER A 316 -8.49 -15.79 21.89
CA SER A 316 -8.94 -17.08 21.37
C SER A 316 -9.68 -16.94 20.02
N ILE A 317 -10.30 -15.77 19.79
CA ILE A 317 -10.93 -15.45 18.51
C ILE A 317 -9.86 -15.27 17.44
N TRP A 318 -8.83 -14.48 17.74
CA TRP A 318 -7.71 -14.28 16.84
C TRP A 318 -6.96 -15.57 16.53
N GLU A 319 -6.69 -16.41 17.55
CA GLU A 319 -6.02 -17.71 17.36
C GLU A 319 -6.77 -18.63 16.38
N LYS A 320 -8.11 -18.62 16.41
CA LYS A 320 -8.93 -19.36 15.44
C LYS A 320 -8.77 -18.82 14.02
N GLN A 321 -8.81 -17.49 13.85
CA GLN A 321 -8.61 -16.86 12.54
C GLN A 321 -7.19 -17.11 12.01
N PHE A 322 -6.19 -17.03 12.89
CA PHE A 322 -4.81 -17.32 12.56
C PHE A 322 -4.60 -18.79 12.17
N ALA A 323 -5.28 -19.74 12.82
CA ALA A 323 -5.23 -21.15 12.44
C ALA A 323 -5.80 -21.39 11.04
N LEU A 324 -6.90 -20.72 10.66
CA LEU A 324 -7.44 -20.79 9.29
C LEU A 324 -6.44 -20.23 8.26
N SER A 325 -5.77 -19.13 8.60
CA SER A 325 -4.72 -18.56 7.74
C SER A 325 -3.52 -19.49 7.61
N GLN A 326 -3.05 -20.11 8.70
CA GLN A 326 -1.96 -21.09 8.66
C GLN A 326 -2.32 -22.34 7.86
N ALA A 327 -3.58 -22.77 7.93
CA ALA A 327 -4.10 -23.84 7.07
C ALA A 327 -4.20 -23.40 5.60
N GLY A 328 -4.06 -22.12 5.29
CA GLY A 328 -4.18 -21.54 3.95
C GLY A 328 -5.62 -21.38 3.47
N ASP A 329 -6.60 -21.45 4.39
CA ASP A 329 -8.03 -21.32 4.09
C ASP A 329 -8.49 -19.85 4.06
N SER A 330 -7.62 -18.96 4.53
CA SER A 330 -7.81 -17.51 4.43
C SER A 330 -6.48 -16.81 4.16
N ILE A 331 -6.56 -15.57 3.67
CA ILE A 331 -5.42 -14.66 3.71
C ILE A 331 -4.99 -14.43 5.17
N PRO A 332 -3.76 -13.92 5.40
CA PRO A 332 -3.32 -13.51 6.73
C PRO A 332 -4.33 -12.63 7.45
N VAL A 333 -4.50 -12.89 8.73
CA VAL A 333 -5.25 -12.05 9.65
C VAL A 333 -4.34 -10.91 10.12
N PRO A 334 -4.84 -9.68 10.32
CA PRO A 334 -4.09 -8.63 11.01
C PRO A 334 -3.51 -9.13 12.34
N TYR A 335 -2.44 -8.50 12.81
CA TYR A 335 -1.76 -8.87 14.06
C TYR A 335 -2.74 -8.70 15.26
N PRO A 336 -2.62 -9.46 16.35
CA PRO A 336 -3.59 -9.35 17.44
C PRO A 336 -3.39 -8.11 18.32
N LEU A 337 -2.28 -7.38 18.17
CA LEU A 337 -1.95 -6.21 18.99
C LEU A 337 -1.81 -4.97 18.10
N VAL A 338 -2.03 -3.79 18.69
CA VAL A 338 -1.93 -2.50 17.98
C VAL A 338 -0.59 -2.31 17.27
N ASP A 339 0.52 -2.68 17.92
CA ASP A 339 1.87 -2.39 17.45
C ASP A 339 2.60 -3.67 17.01
N VAL A 340 2.97 -3.72 15.72
CA VAL A 340 3.70 -4.85 15.10
C VAL A 340 5.20 -4.80 15.33
N THR A 341 5.71 -3.69 15.84
CA THR A 341 7.13 -3.33 15.81
C THR A 341 7.85 -3.72 17.11
N ASP A 342 9.16 -3.95 17.01
CA ASP A 342 10.01 -4.01 18.20
C ASP A 342 10.32 -2.57 18.68
N PRO A 343 10.06 -2.22 19.96
CA PRO A 343 10.25 -0.86 20.43
C PRO A 343 11.68 -0.32 20.32
N ALA A 344 12.70 -1.17 20.50
CA ALA A 344 14.09 -0.75 20.42
C ALA A 344 14.50 -0.50 18.95
N LEU A 345 14.12 -1.41 18.06
CA LEU A 345 14.35 -1.20 16.62
C LEU A 345 13.61 0.04 16.14
N ARG A 346 12.33 0.21 16.47
CA ARG A 346 11.54 1.39 16.09
C ARG A 346 12.21 2.70 16.51
N ALA A 347 12.63 2.81 17.78
CA ALA A 347 13.28 4.02 18.28
C ALA A 347 14.60 4.32 17.55
N GLU A 348 15.39 3.29 17.22
CA GLU A 348 16.62 3.42 16.46
C GLU A 348 16.37 3.90 15.02
N ARG A 349 15.41 3.29 14.32
CA ARG A 349 15.06 3.63 12.93
C ARG A 349 14.43 5.03 12.83
N ALA A 350 13.49 5.37 13.72
CA ALA A 350 12.87 6.69 13.74
C ALA A 350 13.90 7.79 13.97
N ARG A 351 14.86 7.58 14.90
CA ARG A 351 15.98 8.52 15.09
C ARG A 351 16.87 8.63 13.86
N SER A 352 17.25 7.51 13.26
CA SER A 352 18.07 7.51 12.03
C SER A 352 17.38 8.27 10.90
N TYR A 353 16.07 8.11 10.74
CA TYR A 353 15.27 8.86 9.79
C TYR A 353 15.30 10.36 10.08
N LEU A 354 14.96 10.78 11.31
CA LEU A 354 15.00 12.17 11.73
C LEU A 354 16.37 12.80 11.52
N ASP A 355 17.44 12.11 11.91
CA ASP A 355 18.82 12.60 11.75
C ASP A 355 19.15 12.85 10.28
N VAL A 356 18.67 12.01 9.36
CA VAL A 356 18.87 12.18 7.91
C VAL A 356 18.03 13.31 7.34
N VAL A 357 16.72 13.36 7.63
CA VAL A 357 15.83 14.38 7.04
C VAL A 357 16.12 15.79 7.56
N THR A 358 16.65 15.91 8.78
CA THR A 358 17.08 17.20 9.36
C THR A 358 18.53 17.57 8.98
N GLY A 359 19.25 16.68 8.30
CA GLY A 359 20.65 16.89 7.92
C GLY A 359 21.67 16.75 9.06
N ALA A 360 21.26 16.19 10.21
CA ALA A 360 22.16 15.86 11.32
C ALA A 360 23.06 14.65 11.04
N ALA A 361 22.66 13.77 10.11
CA ALA A 361 23.42 12.61 9.65
C ALA A 361 23.45 12.54 8.11
N PRO A 362 24.49 11.92 7.51
CA PRO A 362 24.56 11.75 6.07
C PRO A 362 23.47 10.80 5.57
N ARG A 363 22.95 11.07 4.38
CA ARG A 363 21.86 10.30 3.76
C ARG A 363 22.11 8.79 3.72
N GLN A 364 23.37 8.39 3.50
CA GLN A 364 23.79 6.98 3.42
C GLN A 364 23.76 6.25 4.76
N SER A 365 23.62 6.95 5.89
CA SER A 365 23.47 6.31 7.20
C SER A 365 22.01 6.00 7.58
N LEU A 366 21.04 6.26 6.68
CA LEU A 366 19.65 5.90 6.94
C LEU A 366 19.52 4.39 7.15
N LEU A 367 18.93 4.00 8.27
CA LEU A 367 18.50 2.62 8.52
C LEU A 367 17.17 2.36 7.81
N ASP A 368 16.98 1.13 7.33
CA ASP A 368 15.75 0.75 6.63
C ASP A 368 14.56 0.75 7.60
N LEU A 369 13.60 1.66 7.40
CA LEU A 369 12.37 1.78 8.18
C LEU A 369 11.45 0.55 8.06
N ARG A 370 11.74 -0.38 7.15
CA ARG A 370 10.95 -1.61 6.97
C ARG A 370 11.45 -2.73 7.88
N ASP A 371 12.72 -2.70 8.30
CA ASP A 371 13.32 -3.74 9.14
C ASP A 371 13.20 -3.43 10.64
N LEU A 372 11.97 -3.46 11.16
CA LEU A 372 11.68 -3.13 12.57
C LEU A 372 10.56 -3.95 13.21
N PHE A 373 10.04 -4.95 12.50
CA PHE A 373 9.02 -5.86 13.01
C PHE A 373 9.55 -6.69 14.17
N SER A 374 8.72 -6.89 15.18
CA SER A 374 9.01 -7.84 16.24
C SER A 374 9.05 -9.27 15.68
N ALA A 375 9.84 -10.15 16.30
CA ALA A 375 9.91 -11.56 15.88
C ALA A 375 8.54 -12.26 15.91
N ASP A 376 7.70 -11.94 16.90
CA ASP A 376 6.33 -12.46 17.00
C ASP A 376 5.45 -11.96 15.83
N ALA A 377 5.51 -10.67 15.51
CA ALA A 377 4.78 -10.11 14.37
C ALA A 377 5.21 -10.73 13.05
N LYS A 378 6.51 -10.96 12.83
CA LYS A 378 7.00 -11.62 11.61
C LYS A 378 6.35 -13.00 11.40
N VAL A 379 6.22 -13.80 12.46
CA VAL A 379 5.54 -15.11 12.39
C VAL A 379 4.04 -14.94 12.14
N LYS A 380 3.37 -14.10 12.94
CA LYS A 380 1.90 -13.96 12.93
C LYS A 380 1.35 -13.28 11.69
N LEU A 381 2.12 -12.41 11.05
CA LEU A 381 1.80 -11.80 9.76
C LEU A 381 2.20 -12.71 8.58
N GLY A 382 2.86 -13.85 8.84
CA GLY A 382 3.35 -14.76 7.81
C GLY A 382 4.44 -14.15 6.94
N LEU A 383 5.34 -13.35 7.53
CA LEU A 383 6.60 -12.94 6.90
C LEU A 383 7.65 -14.05 7.01
N VAL A 384 7.60 -14.83 8.09
CA VAL A 384 8.37 -16.06 8.30
C VAL A 384 7.46 -17.17 8.81
N PRO A 385 7.79 -18.45 8.58
CA PRO A 385 7.07 -19.55 9.18
C PRO A 385 7.37 -19.66 10.70
N PRO A 386 6.49 -20.29 11.50
CA PRO A 386 6.78 -20.65 12.88
C PRO A 386 8.05 -21.53 12.96
N PRO A 387 8.91 -21.32 13.97
CA PRO A 387 10.07 -22.19 14.18
C PRO A 387 9.67 -23.66 14.31
N GLY A 388 10.34 -24.54 13.57
CA GLY A 388 10.08 -25.98 13.57
C GLY A 388 8.84 -26.39 12.78
N ALA A 389 8.26 -25.51 11.96
CA ALA A 389 7.18 -25.88 11.06
C ALA A 389 7.59 -26.99 10.09
N SER A 390 6.69 -27.95 9.85
CA SER A 390 6.88 -28.98 8.82
C SER A 390 6.94 -28.37 7.43
N GLY A 391 7.58 -29.04 6.46
CA GLY A 391 7.66 -28.56 5.09
C GLY A 391 6.31 -28.23 4.46
N ARG A 392 5.29 -29.06 4.70
CA ARG A 392 3.91 -28.78 4.26
C ARG A 392 3.34 -27.52 4.90
N ALA A 393 3.58 -27.30 6.20
CA ALA A 393 3.12 -26.11 6.89
C ALA A 393 3.81 -24.84 6.36
N VAL A 394 5.12 -24.89 6.13
CA VAL A 394 5.89 -23.79 5.53
C VAL A 394 5.31 -23.40 4.15
N LEU A 395 5.13 -24.38 3.27
CA LEU A 395 4.58 -24.16 1.93
C LEU A 395 3.14 -23.63 1.98
N THR A 396 2.29 -24.21 2.84
CA THR A 396 0.88 -23.81 2.94
C THR A 396 0.75 -22.38 3.45
N GLN A 397 1.46 -22.03 4.52
CA GLN A 397 1.31 -20.72 5.15
C GLN A 397 1.82 -19.58 4.27
N LEU A 398 2.95 -19.78 3.58
CA LEU A 398 3.61 -18.70 2.83
C LEU A 398 3.15 -18.61 1.38
N CYS A 399 2.70 -19.72 0.78
CA CYS A 399 2.37 -19.76 -0.65
C CYS A 399 0.86 -19.76 -0.92
N SER A 400 0.00 -20.18 0.03
CA SER A 400 -1.44 -20.34 -0.22
C SER A 400 -2.13 -19.06 -0.70
N ARG A 401 -1.65 -17.88 -0.28
CA ARG A 401 -2.15 -16.58 -0.75
C ARG A 401 -2.23 -16.50 -2.29
N CYS A 402 -1.25 -17.05 -3.00
CA CYS A 402 -1.19 -16.98 -4.47
C CYS A 402 -1.35 -18.36 -5.14
N HIS A 403 -1.22 -19.44 -4.37
CA HIS A 403 -1.09 -20.82 -4.87
C HIS A 403 -2.08 -21.78 -4.20
N ASP A 404 -3.32 -21.36 -3.98
CA ASP A 404 -4.40 -22.19 -3.40
C ASP A 404 -5.32 -22.86 -4.44
N GLY A 405 -5.05 -22.65 -5.73
CA GLY A 405 -5.83 -23.18 -6.84
C GLY A 405 -7.03 -22.32 -7.27
N ARG A 406 -7.27 -21.16 -6.66
CA ARG A 406 -8.35 -20.24 -7.04
C ARG A 406 -7.96 -19.25 -8.16
N GLY A 407 -6.68 -19.14 -8.48
CA GLY A 407 -6.17 -18.26 -9.54
C GLY A 407 -6.59 -18.69 -10.95
N ASN A 408 -6.23 -17.90 -11.96
CA ASN A 408 -6.56 -18.19 -13.35
C ASN A 408 -5.91 -19.48 -13.85
N PRO A 409 -6.71 -20.50 -14.23
CA PRO A 409 -6.19 -21.81 -14.63
C PRO A 409 -5.41 -21.78 -15.96
N ALA A 410 -5.53 -20.72 -16.76
CA ALA A 410 -4.76 -20.56 -17.99
C ALA A 410 -3.28 -20.22 -17.75
N LEU A 411 -2.93 -19.75 -16.54
CA LEU A 411 -1.56 -19.36 -16.22
C LEU A 411 -0.72 -20.51 -15.70
N ASN A 412 0.54 -20.54 -16.11
CA ASN A 412 1.48 -21.56 -15.66
C ASN A 412 1.68 -21.57 -14.15
N ARG A 413 1.59 -20.41 -13.47
CA ARG A 413 1.72 -20.32 -12.01
C ARG A 413 0.60 -21.07 -11.26
N ALA A 414 -0.58 -21.21 -11.87
CA ALA A 414 -1.72 -21.92 -11.26
C ALA A 414 -1.52 -23.44 -11.19
N ARG A 415 -0.52 -23.98 -11.90
CA ARG A 415 -0.14 -25.41 -11.80
C ARG A 415 0.50 -25.76 -10.46
N PHE A 416 1.09 -24.78 -9.77
CA PHE A 416 1.57 -24.96 -8.41
C PHE A 416 0.43 -24.62 -7.44
N ASN A 417 -0.19 -25.65 -6.88
CA ASN A 417 -1.23 -25.54 -5.86
C ASN A 417 -0.75 -26.20 -4.56
N VAL A 418 -0.51 -25.41 -3.51
CA VAL A 418 -0.05 -25.92 -2.21
C VAL A 418 -1.13 -26.67 -1.43
N LYS A 419 -2.40 -26.56 -1.84
CA LYS A 419 -3.49 -27.37 -1.29
C LYS A 419 -3.53 -28.79 -1.85
N ASP A 420 -2.80 -29.04 -2.94
CA ASP A 420 -2.72 -30.35 -3.60
C ASP A 420 -1.27 -30.73 -3.91
N LEU A 421 -0.41 -30.73 -2.88
CA LEU A 421 0.99 -31.13 -3.02
C LEU A 421 1.12 -32.59 -3.47
N ASP A 422 0.20 -33.47 -3.06
CA ASP A 422 0.29 -34.91 -3.36
C ASP A 422 -0.13 -35.22 -4.80
N GLY A 423 -1.07 -34.47 -5.38
CA GLY A 423 -1.45 -34.55 -6.79
C GLY A 423 -0.52 -33.81 -7.76
N MET A 424 0.42 -33.02 -7.24
CA MET A 424 1.33 -32.21 -8.06
C MET A 424 2.40 -33.04 -8.78
N SER A 425 2.63 -32.75 -10.06
CA SER A 425 3.65 -33.43 -10.86
C SER A 425 5.07 -33.20 -10.34
N ARG A 426 5.95 -34.19 -10.55
CA ARG A 426 7.37 -34.08 -10.17
C ARG A 426 8.05 -32.87 -10.81
N GLU A 427 7.78 -32.61 -12.09
CA GLU A 427 8.33 -31.45 -12.81
C GLU A 427 7.95 -30.12 -12.14
N THR A 428 6.71 -29.99 -11.68
CA THR A 428 6.24 -28.78 -11.00
C THR A 428 6.93 -28.62 -9.64
N LYS A 429 7.08 -29.72 -8.88
CA LYS A 429 7.80 -29.72 -7.60
C LYS A 429 9.28 -29.38 -7.77
N ASP A 430 9.96 -29.94 -8.76
CA ASP A 430 11.37 -29.64 -9.04
C ASP A 430 11.58 -28.17 -9.41
N LYS A 431 10.66 -27.60 -10.20
CA LYS A 431 10.67 -26.17 -10.49
C LYS A 431 10.46 -25.31 -9.24
N ALA A 432 9.58 -25.74 -8.33
CA ALA A 432 9.38 -25.05 -7.05
C ALA A 432 10.63 -25.12 -6.16
N ILE A 433 11.29 -26.30 -6.07
CA ILE A 433 12.56 -26.47 -5.35
C ILE A 433 13.62 -25.51 -5.90
N PHE A 434 13.78 -25.47 -7.22
CA PHE A 434 14.71 -24.54 -7.86
C PHE A 434 14.43 -23.09 -7.44
N ARG A 435 13.16 -22.65 -7.49
CA ARG A 435 12.76 -21.29 -7.10
C ARG A 435 12.95 -20.97 -5.61
N LEU A 436 12.80 -21.94 -4.72
CA LEU A 436 13.09 -21.76 -3.29
C LEU A 436 14.58 -21.53 -3.02
N GLN A 437 15.45 -22.00 -3.91
CA GLN A 437 16.91 -21.90 -3.79
C GLN A 437 17.49 -20.65 -4.48
N GLU A 438 16.66 -19.90 -5.21
CA GLU A 438 17.08 -18.68 -5.89
C GLU A 438 17.51 -17.58 -4.90
N PRO A 439 18.54 -16.78 -5.25
CA PRO A 439 18.99 -15.69 -4.40
C PRO A 439 17.88 -14.64 -4.20
N ALA A 440 17.97 -13.88 -3.12
CA ALA A 440 16.97 -12.86 -2.75
C ALA A 440 16.69 -11.83 -3.86
N THR A 441 17.68 -11.57 -4.70
CA THR A 441 17.63 -10.63 -5.82
C THR A 441 17.05 -11.22 -7.11
N SER A 442 16.76 -12.51 -7.15
CA SER A 442 16.24 -13.16 -8.36
C SER A 442 14.75 -12.89 -8.56
N PRO A 443 14.30 -12.51 -9.77
CA PRO A 443 12.87 -12.45 -10.11
C PRO A 443 12.17 -13.80 -10.00
N LEU A 444 12.93 -14.90 -10.01
CA LEU A 444 12.38 -16.25 -10.00
C LEU A 444 12.18 -16.79 -8.58
N ARG A 445 12.69 -16.08 -7.57
CA ARG A 445 12.64 -16.53 -6.18
C ARG A 445 11.21 -16.68 -5.68
N MET A 446 10.98 -17.78 -4.96
CA MET A 446 9.76 -18.01 -4.20
C MET A 446 10.09 -18.29 -2.72
N PRO A 447 9.28 -17.79 -1.76
CA PRO A 447 8.34 -16.68 -1.94
C PRO A 447 9.06 -15.41 -2.43
N PRO A 448 8.39 -14.54 -3.20
CA PRO A 448 8.98 -13.27 -3.62
C PRO A 448 9.28 -12.41 -2.40
N TRP A 449 10.34 -11.61 -2.47
CA TRP A 449 10.88 -10.85 -1.33
C TRP A 449 9.87 -9.88 -0.70
N ARG A 450 8.88 -9.40 -1.47
CA ARG A 450 7.79 -8.56 -0.97
C ARG A 450 6.82 -9.31 -0.07
N ALA A 451 6.58 -10.58 -0.38
CA ALA A 451 5.55 -11.38 0.29
C ALA A 451 6.06 -12.00 1.60
N ALA A 452 7.35 -12.28 1.71
CA ALA A 452 7.96 -12.92 2.88
C ALA A 452 9.46 -12.63 2.97
N ASP A 453 9.97 -12.68 4.21
CA ASP A 453 11.40 -12.63 4.51
C ASP A 453 12.10 -13.90 3.97
N ALA A 454 13.43 -13.91 4.01
CA ALA A 454 14.17 -15.12 3.72
C ALA A 454 13.77 -16.26 4.67
N LEU A 455 13.45 -17.42 4.09
CA LEU A 455 13.17 -18.63 4.85
C LEU A 455 14.38 -18.98 5.72
N PRO A 456 14.18 -19.23 7.03
CA PRO A 456 15.28 -19.73 7.84
C PRO A 456 15.75 -21.10 7.32
N PRO A 457 17.05 -21.44 7.47
CA PRO A 457 17.63 -22.61 6.79
C PRO A 457 16.93 -23.95 7.08
N ALA A 458 16.44 -24.14 8.31
CA ALA A 458 15.77 -25.38 8.71
C ALA A 458 14.40 -25.53 8.02
N GLU A 459 13.61 -24.47 8.00
CA GLU A 459 12.29 -24.43 7.36
C GLU A 459 12.39 -24.48 5.83
N LEU A 460 13.43 -23.87 5.24
CA LEU A 460 13.75 -24.03 3.83
C LEU A 460 14.04 -25.51 3.50
N ALA A 461 14.90 -26.16 4.29
CA ALA A 461 15.22 -27.57 4.09
C ALA A 461 13.98 -28.47 4.22
N ALA A 462 13.12 -28.20 5.21
CA ALA A 462 11.86 -28.92 5.40
C ALA A 462 10.91 -28.75 4.21
N ALA A 463 10.77 -27.53 3.67
CA ALA A 463 9.95 -27.26 2.49
C ALA A 463 10.46 -28.01 1.24
N ILE A 464 11.79 -28.03 1.03
CA ILE A 464 12.42 -28.77 -0.06
C ILE A 464 12.19 -30.29 0.10
N GLU A 465 12.33 -30.82 1.32
CA GLU A 465 12.07 -32.23 1.60
C GLU A 465 10.61 -32.62 1.30
N GLU A 466 9.64 -31.77 1.65
CA GLU A 466 8.23 -32.00 1.33
C GLU A 466 7.99 -32.04 -0.18
N LEU A 467 8.58 -31.11 -0.94
CA LEU A 467 8.48 -31.10 -2.41
C LEU A 467 9.26 -32.26 -3.06
N ALA A 468 10.17 -32.91 -2.34
CA ALA A 468 10.90 -34.06 -2.87
C ALA A 468 10.12 -35.38 -2.76
N LYS A 469 9.02 -35.42 -2.01
CA LYS A 469 8.07 -36.55 -1.95
C LYS A 469 7.20 -36.56 -3.20
#